data_AF-A0A352Q620-F1
#
_entry.id   AF-A0A352Q620-F1
#
_cell.length_a   1.000
_cell.length_b   1.000
_cell.length_c   1.000
_cell.angle_alpha   90.00
_cell.angle_beta   90.00
_cell.angle_gamma   90.00
#
_symmetry.space_group_name_H-M   'P 1'
#
loop_
_entity.id
_entity.type
_entity.pdbx_description
1 polymer ?
#
loop_
_entity_poly.entity_id
_entity_poly.type
_entity_poly.pdbx_seq_one_letter_code
_entity_poly.pdbx_strand_id
1 'polypeptide(L)'
;MKRLLGIIPALFLLASCGPQEAPGTKSSDLPFKPTGDALHLMEWVLEPAADHIWDSAGEIITAEGVRDLRPTTEEGWLAVQHSAAVVAESGNLLLMPGIARDSGDWQEISLAIVDAGLRAKAAAEAQDADALFEAGGHLYRVCVSCHAIYIQGEAKPDILGPERSE
;
A
#
# COMPACT_ATOMS: atom_id res chain seq x y z
N MET A 1 -17.05 -34.48 -63.66
CA MET A 1 -18.52 -34.41 -63.76
C MET A 1 -19.14 -35.43 -62.82
N LYS A 2 -19.76 -34.97 -61.72
CA LYS A 2 -21.03 -35.44 -61.12
C LYS A 2 -21.09 -34.93 -59.67
N ARG A 3 -22.04 -34.03 -59.44
CA ARG A 3 -22.45 -33.54 -58.13
C ARG A 3 -23.29 -34.62 -57.46
N LEU A 4 -23.13 -34.84 -56.17
CA LEU A 4 -24.24 -35.27 -55.31
C LEU A 4 -24.18 -34.54 -53.98
N LEU A 5 -25.32 -33.91 -53.72
CA LEU A 5 -25.70 -33.08 -52.59
C LEU A 5 -26.16 -34.03 -51.46
N GLY A 6 -25.67 -33.83 -50.24
CA GLY A 6 -26.10 -34.55 -49.05
C GLY A 6 -26.17 -33.60 -47.86
N ILE A 7 -27.37 -33.48 -47.29
CA ILE A 7 -27.81 -32.50 -46.28
C ILE A 7 -27.68 -33.09 -44.86
N ILE A 8 -26.98 -32.38 -43.95
CA ILE A 8 -27.24 -32.05 -42.51
C ILE A 8 -27.59 -33.22 -41.54
N PRO A 9 -26.88 -33.38 -40.39
CA PRO A 9 -27.18 -32.57 -39.19
C PRO A 9 -25.98 -31.88 -38.55
N ALA A 10 -26.16 -30.59 -38.28
CA ALA A 10 -25.42 -29.83 -37.31
C ALA A 10 -25.72 -30.40 -35.91
N LEU A 11 -24.69 -30.94 -35.25
CA LEU A 11 -24.76 -31.28 -33.83
C LEU A 11 -24.28 -30.06 -33.03
N PHE A 12 -25.21 -29.14 -32.79
CA PHE A 12 -25.10 -28.14 -31.74
C PHE A 12 -25.36 -28.83 -30.40
N LEU A 13 -24.35 -29.07 -29.58
CA LEU A 13 -24.54 -29.32 -28.15
C LEU A 13 -23.43 -28.66 -27.31
N LEU A 14 -23.79 -27.47 -26.83
CA LEU A 14 -23.57 -26.92 -25.49
C LEU A 14 -22.12 -26.59 -25.08
N ALA A 15 -21.75 -25.35 -25.38
CA ALA A 15 -20.86 -24.57 -24.54
C ALA A 15 -21.43 -24.54 -23.10
N SER A 16 -20.80 -25.31 -22.21
CA SER A 16 -21.02 -25.22 -20.77
C SER A 16 -20.32 -23.97 -20.24
N CYS A 17 -20.97 -22.81 -20.36
CA CYS A 17 -20.71 -21.70 -19.46
C CYS A 17 -21.32 -22.05 -18.10
N GLY A 18 -20.58 -22.84 -17.32
CA GLY A 18 -20.72 -22.77 -15.87
C GLY A 18 -20.17 -21.41 -15.40
N PRO A 19 -20.71 -20.81 -14.33
CA PRO A 19 -20.00 -19.74 -13.66
C PRO A 19 -18.61 -20.29 -13.29
N GLN A 20 -17.58 -19.77 -13.95
CA GLN A 20 -16.24 -19.88 -13.41
C GLN A 20 -16.28 -19.05 -12.14
N GLU A 21 -16.49 -19.71 -11.00
CA GLU A 21 -16.12 -19.12 -9.72
C GLU A 21 -14.67 -18.68 -9.91
N ALA A 22 -14.48 -17.36 -10.00
CA ALA A 22 -13.16 -16.78 -9.82
C ALA A 22 -12.60 -17.45 -8.57
N PRO A 23 -11.34 -17.93 -8.58
CA PRO A 23 -10.79 -18.58 -7.41
C PRO A 23 -10.85 -17.58 -6.26
N GLY A 24 -11.90 -17.68 -5.45
CA GLY A 24 -12.06 -16.95 -4.22
C GLY A 24 -10.86 -17.35 -3.41
N THR A 25 -10.00 -16.37 -3.14
CA THR A 25 -8.78 -16.50 -2.37
C THR A 25 -9.10 -17.37 -1.17
N LYS A 26 -8.64 -18.63 -1.19
CA LYS A 26 -8.72 -19.47 0.01
C LYS A 26 -7.93 -18.70 1.05
N SER A 27 -8.63 -18.16 2.05
CA SER A 27 -8.02 -17.65 3.26
C SER A 27 -6.96 -18.65 3.67
N SER A 28 -5.69 -18.24 3.68
CA SER A 28 -4.64 -19.13 4.14
C SER A 28 -4.98 -19.51 5.58
N ASP A 29 -5.09 -20.80 5.89
CA ASP A 29 -5.31 -21.34 7.26
C ASP A 29 -4.14 -21.03 8.22
N LEU A 30 -3.36 -19.98 7.96
CA LEU A 30 -2.28 -19.52 8.80
C LEU A 30 -2.87 -18.97 10.11
N PRO A 31 -2.35 -19.42 11.28
CA PRO A 31 -2.94 -19.10 12.57
C PRO A 31 -2.50 -17.70 13.05
N PHE A 32 -2.86 -16.66 12.32
CA PHE A 32 -2.62 -15.28 12.72
C PHE A 32 -3.34 -14.93 14.04
N LYS A 33 -2.68 -14.13 14.88
CA LYS A 33 -3.25 -13.62 16.13
C LYS A 33 -3.13 -12.08 16.17
N PRO A 34 -4.04 -11.35 15.53
CA PRO A 34 -4.07 -9.89 15.62
C PRO A 34 -4.16 -9.43 17.07
N THR A 35 -3.42 -8.37 17.42
CA THR A 35 -3.49 -7.74 18.75
C THR A 35 -4.65 -6.74 18.87
N GLY A 36 -5.29 -6.40 17.76
CA GLY A 36 -6.43 -5.49 17.66
C GLY A 36 -6.98 -5.47 16.23
N ASP A 37 -7.75 -4.43 15.92
CA ASP A 37 -8.28 -4.17 14.58
C ASP A 37 -7.35 -3.24 13.76
N ALA A 38 -7.82 -2.80 12.59
CA ALA A 38 -7.07 -1.86 11.76
C ALA A 38 -6.79 -0.53 12.47
N LEU A 39 -7.71 0.00 13.26
CA LEU A 39 -7.49 1.25 14.00
C LEU A 39 -6.34 1.07 15.01
N HIS A 40 -6.33 -0.04 15.74
CA HIS A 40 -5.25 -0.37 16.65
C HIS A 40 -3.89 -0.46 15.94
N LEU A 41 -3.83 -1.14 14.79
CA LEU A 41 -2.59 -1.24 13.99
C LEU A 41 -2.11 0.14 13.53
N MET A 42 -3.03 0.99 13.05
CA MET A 42 -2.71 2.32 12.56
C MET A 42 -2.17 3.20 13.70
N GLU A 43 -2.89 3.30 14.82
CA GLU A 43 -2.55 4.20 15.94
C GLU A 43 -1.29 3.76 16.69
N TRP A 44 -1.11 2.45 16.93
CA TRP A 44 -0.06 1.97 17.85
C TRP A 44 1.20 1.45 17.18
N VAL A 45 1.17 1.23 15.86
CA VAL A 45 2.31 0.66 15.12
C VAL A 45 2.69 1.55 13.95
N LEU A 46 1.75 1.83 13.04
CA LEU A 46 2.07 2.55 11.81
C LEU A 46 2.34 4.05 12.06
N GLU A 47 1.45 4.73 12.78
CA GLU A 47 1.50 6.19 13.01
C GLU A 47 2.79 6.62 13.73
N PRO A 48 3.20 6.01 14.87
CA PRO A 48 4.44 6.41 15.54
C PRO A 48 5.69 6.20 14.67
N ALA A 49 5.67 5.19 13.81
CA ALA A 49 6.76 4.92 12.88
C ALA A 49 6.80 5.94 11.73
N ALA A 50 5.64 6.32 11.19
CA ALA A 50 5.53 7.37 10.19
C ALA A 50 5.95 8.74 10.75
N ASP A 51 5.51 9.07 11.96
CA ASP A 51 5.91 10.30 12.68
C ASP A 51 7.42 10.39 12.82
N HIS A 52 8.09 9.31 13.20
CA HIS A 52 9.55 9.31 13.30
C HIS A 52 10.23 9.57 11.95
N ILE A 53 9.65 9.14 10.82
CA ILE A 53 10.18 9.47 9.48
C ILE A 53 10.03 10.96 9.21
N TRP A 54 8.84 11.53 9.46
CA TRP A 54 8.57 12.95 9.23
C TRP A 54 9.37 13.88 10.16
N ASP A 55 9.53 13.50 11.43
CA ASP A 55 10.34 14.23 12.41
C ASP A 55 11.85 14.20 12.11
N SER A 56 12.26 13.37 11.15
CA SER A 56 13.65 13.23 10.70
C SER A 56 13.90 13.81 9.30
N ALA A 57 12.92 14.50 8.70
CA ALA A 57 13.02 14.96 7.31
C ALA A 57 12.56 16.42 7.14
N GLY A 58 13.23 17.15 6.26
CA GLY A 58 12.91 18.55 5.96
C GLY A 58 13.34 19.52 7.05
N GLU A 59 12.66 20.65 7.13
CA GLU A 59 13.00 21.74 8.04
C GLU A 59 11.74 22.34 8.67
N ILE A 60 11.89 22.92 9.87
CA ILE A 60 10.83 23.70 10.52
C ILE A 60 11.26 25.15 10.73
N ILE A 61 10.30 26.06 10.63
CA ILE A 61 10.51 27.47 10.96
C ILE A 61 10.23 27.67 12.46
N THR A 62 11.21 28.19 13.19
CA THR A 62 11.12 28.56 14.60
C THR A 62 11.28 30.07 14.79
N ALA A 63 11.10 30.57 16.02
CA ALA A 63 11.33 31.98 16.32
C ALA A 63 12.81 32.38 16.16
N GLU A 64 13.72 31.42 16.28
CA GLU A 64 15.17 31.59 16.19
C GLU A 64 15.72 31.41 14.77
N GLY A 65 14.90 30.91 13.82
CA GLY A 65 15.32 30.67 12.43
C GLY A 65 14.77 29.36 11.88
N VAL A 66 15.46 28.78 10.90
CA VAL A 66 15.10 27.48 10.30
C VAL A 66 15.90 26.38 10.99
N ARG A 67 15.23 25.29 11.38
CA ARG A 67 15.85 24.10 11.96
C ARG A 67 15.71 22.92 11.01
N ASP A 68 16.86 22.44 10.52
CA ASP A 68 17.00 21.17 9.78
C ASP A 68 16.70 19.99 10.71
N LEU A 69 15.85 19.07 10.25
CA LEU A 69 15.43 17.87 10.97
C LEU A 69 16.27 16.63 10.64
N ARG A 70 17.12 16.70 9.60
CA ARG A 70 17.94 15.58 9.15
C ARG A 70 18.76 14.96 10.29
N PRO A 71 18.82 13.62 10.39
CA PRO A 71 19.72 12.96 11.32
C PRO A 71 21.19 13.30 11.03
N THR A 72 21.95 13.58 12.08
CA THR A 72 23.37 13.94 11.98
C THR A 72 24.30 12.83 12.48
N THR A 73 23.73 11.70 12.92
CA THR A 73 24.44 10.56 13.46
C THR A 73 24.00 9.27 12.76
N GLU A 74 24.91 8.29 12.72
CA GLU A 74 24.61 6.95 12.23
C GLU A 74 23.42 6.32 12.98
N GLU A 75 23.37 6.49 14.30
CA GLU A 75 22.28 5.99 15.14
C GLU A 75 20.93 6.63 14.78
N GLY A 76 20.92 7.93 14.46
CA GLY A 76 19.70 8.62 14.03
C GLY A 76 19.22 8.10 12.67
N TRP A 77 20.12 7.92 11.71
CA TRP A 77 19.79 7.32 10.42
C TRP A 77 19.28 5.88 10.56
N LEU A 78 19.91 5.08 11.42
CA LEU A 78 19.47 3.71 11.71
C LEU A 78 18.07 3.70 12.36
N ALA A 79 17.78 4.64 13.24
CA ALA A 79 16.44 4.77 13.83
C ALA A 79 15.38 5.06 12.75
N VAL A 80 15.67 5.93 11.78
CA VAL A 80 14.78 6.15 10.62
C VAL A 80 14.61 4.88 9.79
N GLN A 81 15.69 4.14 9.53
CA GLN A 81 15.60 2.86 8.81
C GLN A 81 14.70 1.85 9.52
N HIS A 82 14.78 1.75 10.86
CA HIS A 82 13.91 0.88 11.64
C HIS A 82 12.44 1.31 11.54
N SER A 83 12.15 2.60 11.70
CA SER A 83 10.79 3.13 11.57
C SER A 83 10.22 2.91 10.16
N ALA A 84 11.03 3.12 9.12
CA ALA A 84 10.65 2.85 7.74
C ALA A 84 10.36 1.36 7.47
N ALA A 85 11.11 0.45 8.10
CA ALA A 85 10.81 -0.97 8.05
C ALA A 85 9.48 -1.30 8.74
N VAL A 86 9.18 -0.67 9.88
CA VAL A 86 7.87 -0.83 10.56
C VAL A 86 6.73 -0.35 9.65
N VAL A 87 6.89 0.79 8.97
CA VAL A 87 5.91 1.28 7.99
C VAL A 87 5.70 0.26 6.87
N ALA A 88 6.80 -0.24 6.29
CA ALA A 88 6.72 -1.21 5.20
C ALA A 88 5.98 -2.49 5.63
N GLU A 89 6.32 -3.05 6.79
CA GLU A 89 5.67 -4.27 7.28
C GLU A 89 4.22 -4.03 7.71
N SER A 90 3.89 -2.83 8.20
CA SER A 90 2.52 -2.47 8.56
C SER A 90 1.58 -2.49 7.35
N GLY A 91 2.08 -2.16 6.15
CA GLY A 91 1.36 -2.38 4.90
C GLY A 91 0.97 -3.85 4.69
N ASN A 92 1.86 -4.80 5.00
CA ASN A 92 1.54 -6.23 4.95
C ASN A 92 0.56 -6.64 6.05
N LEU A 93 0.68 -6.08 7.26
CA LEU A 93 -0.24 -6.35 8.38
C LEU A 93 -1.67 -5.92 8.05
N LEU A 94 -1.85 -4.82 7.29
CA LEU A 94 -3.16 -4.38 6.81
C LEU A 94 -3.82 -5.38 5.85
N LEU A 95 -3.06 -6.31 5.26
CA LEU A 95 -3.58 -7.38 4.39
C LEU A 95 -3.92 -8.66 5.15
N MET A 96 -3.63 -8.74 6.45
CA MET A 96 -3.87 -9.95 7.23
C MET A 96 -5.37 -10.22 7.44
N PRO A 97 -5.79 -11.50 7.44
CA PRO A 97 -7.15 -11.88 7.83
C PRO A 97 -7.52 -11.30 9.21
N GLY A 98 -8.70 -10.66 9.30
CA GLY A 98 -9.18 -10.00 10.51
C GLY A 98 -8.77 -8.52 10.64
N ILE A 99 -7.81 -8.05 9.85
CA ILE A 99 -7.44 -6.62 9.73
C ILE A 99 -7.90 -6.06 8.38
N ALA A 100 -7.71 -6.84 7.30
CA ALA A 100 -8.06 -6.43 5.94
C ALA A 100 -9.56 -6.11 5.79
N ARG A 101 -9.89 -5.01 5.11
CA ARG A 101 -11.29 -4.64 4.81
C ARG A 101 -11.81 -5.24 3.51
N ASP A 102 -11.05 -5.12 2.44
CA ASP A 102 -11.42 -5.63 1.11
C ASP A 102 -10.18 -5.95 0.26
N SER A 103 -10.43 -6.42 -0.96
CA SER A 103 -9.40 -6.78 -1.95
C SER A 103 -9.30 -5.78 -3.11
N GLY A 104 -9.91 -4.61 -2.98
CA GLY A 104 -9.84 -3.51 -3.94
C GLY A 104 -8.86 -2.45 -3.47
N ASP A 105 -9.35 -1.23 -3.29
CA ASP A 105 -8.53 -0.08 -2.92
C ASP A 105 -7.77 -0.30 -1.60
N TRP A 106 -8.33 -1.04 -0.64
CA TRP A 106 -7.65 -1.37 0.61
C TRP A 106 -6.36 -2.14 0.35
N GLN A 107 -6.43 -3.17 -0.50
CA GLN A 107 -5.27 -4.00 -0.84
C GLN A 107 -4.23 -3.18 -1.62
N GLU A 108 -4.68 -2.44 -2.63
CA GLU A 108 -3.80 -1.61 -3.47
C GLU A 108 -3.04 -0.58 -2.62
N ILE A 109 -3.76 0.16 -1.77
CA ILE A 109 -3.16 1.22 -0.96
C ILE A 109 -2.28 0.64 0.16
N SER A 110 -2.65 -0.52 0.73
CA SER A 110 -1.80 -1.21 1.71
C SER A 110 -0.44 -1.60 1.11
N LEU A 111 -0.42 -2.09 -0.13
CA LEU A 111 0.82 -2.35 -0.85
C LEU A 111 1.60 -1.07 -1.19
N ALA A 112 0.90 0.03 -1.47
CA ALA A 112 1.54 1.33 -1.64
C ALA A 112 2.20 1.84 -0.34
N ILE A 113 1.68 1.49 0.85
CA ILE A 113 2.34 1.75 2.13
C ILE A 113 3.63 0.93 2.24
N VAL A 114 3.62 -0.33 1.82
CA VAL A 114 4.85 -1.16 1.75
C VAL A 114 5.92 -0.44 0.91
N ASP A 115 5.56 -0.04 -0.31
CA ASP A 115 6.46 0.65 -1.23
C ASP A 115 6.99 1.98 -0.67
N ALA A 116 6.12 2.77 -0.02
CA ALA A 116 6.52 4.02 0.61
C ALA A 116 7.51 3.82 1.76
N GLY A 117 7.27 2.81 2.62
CA GLY A 117 8.21 2.43 3.68
C GLY A 117 9.56 1.98 3.12
N LEU A 118 9.57 1.17 2.07
CA LEU A 118 10.82 0.73 1.41
C LEU A 118 11.61 1.90 0.80
N ARG A 119 10.93 2.89 0.20
CA ARG A 119 11.57 4.11 -0.30
C ARG A 119 12.22 4.91 0.82
N ALA A 120 11.51 5.13 1.92
CA ALA A 120 12.04 5.84 3.09
C ALA A 120 13.24 5.08 3.70
N LYS A 121 13.15 3.75 3.77
CA LYS A 121 14.23 2.90 4.26
C LYS A 121 15.49 3.05 3.40
N ALA A 122 15.35 2.99 2.07
CA ALA A 122 16.46 3.16 1.14
C ALA A 122 17.09 4.55 1.23
N ALA A 123 16.28 5.60 1.38
CA ALA A 123 16.78 6.97 1.60
C ALA A 123 17.59 7.08 2.90
N ALA A 124 17.10 6.46 3.98
CA ALA A 124 17.78 6.46 5.27
C ALA A 124 19.07 5.62 5.28
N GLU A 125 19.12 4.50 4.55
CA GLU A 125 20.35 3.73 4.30
C GLU A 125 21.40 4.54 3.55
N ALA A 126 20.96 5.33 2.56
CA ALA A 126 21.82 6.21 1.78
C ALA A 126 22.19 7.52 2.50
N GLN A 127 21.58 7.79 3.67
CA GLN A 127 21.67 9.06 4.38
C GLN A 127 21.31 10.27 3.50
N ASP A 128 20.36 10.08 2.60
CA ASP A 128 19.91 11.08 1.64
C ASP A 128 18.65 11.78 2.17
N ALA A 129 18.82 13.00 2.66
CA ALA A 129 17.75 13.76 3.30
C ALA A 129 16.72 14.32 2.33
N ASP A 130 17.12 14.64 1.10
CA ASP A 130 16.18 15.11 0.08
C ASP A 130 15.30 13.92 -0.36
N ALA A 131 15.92 12.75 -0.58
CA ALA A 131 15.17 11.54 -0.87
C ALA A 131 14.26 11.12 0.30
N LEU A 132 14.69 11.30 1.55
CA LEU A 132 13.87 11.01 2.73
C LEU A 132 12.66 11.95 2.82
N PHE A 133 12.85 13.25 2.54
CA PHE A 133 11.76 14.22 2.51
C PHE A 133 10.72 13.88 1.43
N GLU A 134 11.17 13.55 0.22
CA GLU A 134 10.28 13.11 -0.86
C GLU A 134 9.55 11.80 -0.54
N ALA A 135 10.24 10.85 0.09
CA ALA A 135 9.62 9.61 0.57
C ALA A 135 8.55 9.88 1.63
N GLY A 136 8.81 10.78 2.58
CA GLY A 136 7.84 11.23 3.58
C GLY A 136 6.61 11.90 2.97
N GLY A 137 6.80 12.74 1.95
CA GLY A 137 5.70 13.35 1.20
C GLY A 137 4.88 12.34 0.39
N HIS A 138 5.54 11.33 -0.20
CA HIS A 138 4.86 10.23 -0.87
C HIS A 138 4.04 9.38 0.11
N LEU A 139 4.62 9.01 1.25
CA LEU A 139 3.94 8.28 2.32
C LEU A 139 2.68 9.04 2.78
N TYR A 140 2.80 10.35 3.03
CA TYR A 140 1.64 11.18 3.37
C TYR A 140 0.52 11.04 2.34
N ARG A 141 0.81 11.18 1.04
CA ARG A 141 -0.19 11.06 -0.04
C ARG A 141 -0.89 9.69 -0.04
N VAL A 142 -0.15 8.62 0.19
CA VAL A 142 -0.70 7.25 0.32
C VAL A 142 -1.66 7.19 1.52
N CYS A 143 -1.27 7.71 2.69
CA CYS A 143 -2.09 7.72 3.89
C CYS A 143 -3.41 8.47 3.71
N VAL A 144 -3.37 9.72 3.19
CA VAL A 144 -4.60 10.50 2.99
C VAL A 144 -5.56 9.85 2.01
N SER A 145 -5.02 9.10 1.04
CA SER A 145 -5.85 8.44 0.03
C SER A 145 -6.62 7.24 0.59
N CYS A 146 -6.00 6.47 1.48
CA CYS A 146 -6.71 5.45 2.24
C CYS A 146 -7.79 6.08 3.14
N HIS A 147 -7.43 7.14 3.86
CA HIS A 147 -8.32 7.79 4.81
C HIS A 147 -9.53 8.47 4.13
N ALA A 148 -9.34 9.05 2.93
CA ALA A 148 -10.43 9.58 2.12
C ALA A 148 -11.51 8.53 1.87
N ILE A 149 -11.10 7.33 1.45
CA ILE A 149 -12.04 6.25 1.11
C ILE A 149 -12.65 5.61 2.37
N TYR A 150 -11.80 5.21 3.34
CA TYR A 150 -12.22 4.31 4.41
C TYR A 150 -12.63 5.00 5.71
N ILE A 151 -12.27 6.28 5.89
CA ILE A 151 -12.63 7.08 7.06
C ILE A 151 -13.63 8.18 6.69
N GLN A 152 -13.42 8.86 5.56
CA GLN A 152 -14.27 10.00 5.14
C GLN A 152 -15.40 9.58 4.19
N GLY A 153 -15.31 8.39 3.57
CA GLY A 153 -16.34 7.86 2.67
C GLY A 153 -16.33 8.49 1.28
N GLU A 154 -15.19 9.01 0.85
CA GLU A 154 -14.99 9.59 -0.48
C GLU A 154 -14.78 8.50 -1.55
N ALA A 155 -15.05 8.84 -2.81
CA ALA A 155 -14.62 8.00 -3.92
C ALA A 155 -13.09 8.10 -4.09
N LYS A 156 -12.47 7.05 -4.66
CA LYS A 156 -11.01 7.00 -4.90
C LYS A 156 -10.51 8.31 -5.52
N PRO A 157 -9.67 9.08 -4.83
CA PRO A 157 -9.09 10.28 -5.40
C PRO A 157 -8.05 9.88 -6.46
N ASP A 158 -8.01 10.59 -7.58
CA ASP A 158 -6.97 10.43 -8.60
C ASP A 158 -5.65 11.03 -8.10
N ILE A 159 -4.94 10.24 -7.31
CA ILE A 159 -3.71 10.62 -6.60
C ILE A 159 -2.43 10.19 -7.33
N LEU A 160 -2.55 9.35 -8.35
CA LEU A 160 -1.42 8.77 -9.07
C LEU A 160 -0.98 9.61 -10.27
N GLY A 161 -1.70 10.70 -10.58
CA GLY A 161 -1.45 11.51 -11.75
C GLY A 161 -1.76 10.76 -13.05
N PRO A 162 -1.77 11.45 -14.19
CA PRO A 162 -2.27 10.93 -15.47
C PRO A 162 -1.44 9.79 -16.09
N GLU A 163 -0.37 9.30 -15.44
CA GLU A 163 0.63 8.41 -16.07
C GLU A 163 0.41 6.90 -15.81
N ARG A 164 -0.65 6.48 -15.10
CA ARG A 164 -0.90 5.06 -14.80
C ARG A 164 -2.28 4.53 -15.20
N SER A 165 -2.98 5.22 -16.09
CA SER A 165 -4.28 4.80 -16.62
C SER A 165 -4.23 4.04 -17.96
N GLU A 166 -3.07 3.48 -18.34
CA GLU A 166 -2.90 2.61 -19.52
C GLU A 166 -2.48 1.18 -19.14
#